data_AF-A0A1Y1W065-F1
#
_entry.id   AF-A0A1Y1W065-F1
#
_cell.length_a   1.000
_cell.length_b   1.000
_cell.length_c   1.000
_cell.angle_alpha   90.00
_cell.angle_beta   90.00
_cell.angle_gamma   90.00
#
_symmetry.space_group_name_H-M   'P 1'
#
loop_
_entity.id
_entity.type
_entity.pdbx_description
1 polymer ?
#
loop_
_entity_poly.entity_id
_entity_poly.type
_entity_poly.pdbx_seq_one_letter_code
_entity_poly.pdbx_strand_id
1 'polypeptide(L)'
;MYNGIGLVTPRGSGTNGFVQRNLSHIPSRPKRDAYKDFKDMAPPPAVKKKDKEIAIHDKKREIEIKCIELQDELEEKGEKEEIIQEKVDKLREKLTAELKSSLNKKDEEKIEELKSLKEIENKKVMDALGIKEDEFIEGASLNREYQELKKQERILERQKREEEREERRKKEEKRRKREREDRERDRERDRDRERHHEDRRKHSDDRDRHHDEKRRRHHYHR
;
A
#
# COMPACT_ATOMS: atom_id res chain seq x y z
N MET A 1 44.73 16.15 26.17
CA MET A 1 43.49 16.28 25.38
C MET A 1 43.44 15.20 24.33
N TYR A 2 42.31 14.52 24.16
CA TYR A 2 42.13 13.48 23.16
C TYR A 2 41.10 13.96 22.13
N ASN A 3 41.44 13.99 20.84
CA ASN A 3 40.60 14.49 19.75
C ASN A 3 40.02 15.91 19.98
N GLY A 4 40.77 16.79 20.65
CA GLY A 4 40.31 18.15 20.97
C GLY A 4 39.18 18.24 22.00
N ILE A 5 38.83 17.13 22.66
CA ILE A 5 37.73 17.05 23.64
C ILE A 5 38.31 16.76 25.04
N GLY A 6 37.76 17.42 26.06
CA GLY A 6 38.13 17.25 27.47
C GLY A 6 39.11 18.30 28.02
N LEU A 7 39.55 18.12 29.26
CA LEU A 7 40.49 19.02 29.95
C LEU A 7 41.95 18.69 29.57
N VAL A 8 42.83 19.71 29.59
CA VAL A 8 44.28 19.51 29.40
C VAL A 8 44.87 18.74 30.58
N THR A 9 44.50 19.15 31.80
CA THR A 9 44.87 18.49 33.05
C THR A 9 43.67 18.50 34.01
N PRO A 10 43.38 17.41 34.75
CA PRO A 10 42.32 17.38 35.76
C PRO A 10 42.69 18.13 37.06
N ARG A 11 43.97 18.48 37.24
CA ARG A 11 44.43 19.26 38.40
C ARG A 11 43.86 20.68 38.34
N GLY A 12 43.17 21.10 39.39
CA GLY A 12 42.55 22.43 39.50
C GLY A 12 41.11 22.52 38.97
N SER A 13 40.58 21.49 38.30
CA SER A 13 39.18 21.48 37.83
C SER A 13 38.17 20.97 38.86
N GLY A 14 38.65 20.41 39.98
CA GLY A 14 37.80 19.83 41.03
C GLY A 14 37.05 18.57 40.60
N THR A 15 37.44 17.93 39.50
CA THR A 15 36.81 16.72 38.95
C THR A 15 37.86 15.67 38.57
N ASN A 16 37.44 14.42 38.40
CA ASN A 16 38.35 13.32 38.07
C ASN A 16 38.84 13.32 36.61
N GLY A 17 38.42 14.28 35.78
CA GLY A 17 38.80 14.38 34.37
C GLY A 17 38.18 13.32 33.44
N PHE A 18 37.16 12.59 33.90
CA PHE A 18 36.49 11.56 33.10
C PHE A 18 35.56 12.22 32.05
N VAL A 19 35.73 11.84 30.78
CA VAL A 19 34.97 12.40 29.64
C VAL A 19 34.16 11.29 28.98
N GLN A 20 32.84 11.46 28.92
CA GLN A 20 31.92 10.52 28.27
C GLN A 20 31.39 11.11 26.96
N ARG A 21 31.21 10.26 25.94
CA ARG A 21 30.53 10.65 24.70
C ARG A 21 29.05 10.95 24.96
N ASN A 22 28.52 12.00 24.34
CA ASN A 22 27.09 12.30 24.39
C ASN A 22 26.32 11.28 23.51
N LEU A 23 25.42 10.51 24.13
CA LEU A 23 24.59 9.50 23.44
C LEU A 23 23.46 10.11 22.61
N SER A 24 23.01 11.32 22.96
CA SER A 24 21.95 12.04 22.27
C SER A 24 22.48 12.93 21.14
N HIS A 25 23.80 13.02 20.97
CA HIS A 25 24.39 13.79 19.89
C HIS A 25 24.21 13.04 18.57
N ILE A 26 23.35 13.57 17.69
CA ILE A 26 23.18 13.08 16.33
C ILE A 26 24.28 13.72 15.48
N PRO A 27 25.22 12.94 14.91
CA PRO A 27 26.24 13.50 14.03
C PRO A 27 25.55 14.13 12.82
N SER A 28 25.96 15.35 12.45
CA SER A 28 25.54 15.96 11.19
C SER A 28 25.88 14.98 10.07
N ARG A 29 24.87 14.59 9.28
CA ARG A 29 25.08 13.66 8.16
C ARG A 29 26.13 14.32 7.26
N PRO A 30 27.14 13.57 6.77
CA PRO A 30 28.06 14.11 5.78
C PRO A 30 27.19 14.67 4.66
N LYS A 31 27.39 15.94 4.30
CA LYS A 31 26.78 16.53 3.11
C LYS A 31 27.18 15.60 1.97
N ARG A 32 26.27 14.73 1.56
CA ARG A 32 26.42 14.07 0.27
C ARG A 32 26.38 15.23 -0.72
N ASP A 33 27.44 15.39 -1.51
CA ASP A 33 27.51 16.28 -2.66
C ASP A 33 26.52 15.85 -3.78
N ALA A 34 25.37 15.30 -3.40
CA ALA A 34 24.32 14.80 -4.27
C ALA A 34 23.22 15.84 -4.52
N TYR A 35 23.42 17.09 -4.09
CA TYR A 35 22.67 18.21 -4.64
C TYR A 35 23.45 18.69 -5.86
N LYS A 36 23.12 18.12 -7.02
CA LYS A 36 23.46 18.76 -8.30
C LYS A 36 22.94 20.19 -8.23
N ASP A 37 23.78 21.16 -8.51
CA ASP A 37 23.37 22.56 -8.58
C ASP A 37 22.16 22.67 -9.52
N PHE A 38 21.24 23.59 -9.26
CA PHE A 38 20.05 23.82 -10.12
C PHE A 38 20.41 24.04 -11.60
N LYS A 39 21.68 24.36 -11.90
CA LYS A 39 22.26 24.47 -13.24
C LYS A 39 22.52 23.13 -13.94
N ASP A 40 22.79 22.07 -13.19
CA ASP A 40 23.01 20.70 -13.68
C ASP A 40 21.73 19.85 -13.65
N MET A 41 20.63 20.44 -13.17
CA MET A 41 19.29 19.88 -13.23
C MET A 41 18.77 20.05 -14.66
N ALA A 42 18.19 18.99 -15.23
CA ALA A 42 17.57 19.08 -16.55
C ALA A 42 16.58 20.27 -16.60
N PRO A 43 16.52 21.04 -17.69
CA PRO A 43 15.57 22.13 -17.81
C PRO A 43 14.16 21.61 -17.52
N PRO A 44 13.29 22.42 -16.87
CA PRO A 44 11.93 22.00 -16.60
C PRO A 44 11.29 21.55 -17.92
N PRO A 45 10.49 20.47 -17.89
CA PRO A 45 9.88 19.93 -19.10
C PRO A 45 9.18 21.06 -19.84
N ALA A 46 9.42 21.16 -21.14
CA ALA A 46 8.81 22.18 -21.99
C ALA A 46 7.30 22.23 -21.73
N VAL A 47 6.75 23.43 -21.54
CA VAL A 47 5.32 23.65 -21.31
C VAL A 47 4.55 22.84 -22.34
N LYS A 48 3.80 21.83 -21.87
CA LYS A 48 3.08 20.89 -22.73
C LYS A 48 2.25 21.73 -23.71
N LYS A 49 2.47 21.54 -25.02
CA LYS A 49 1.68 22.22 -26.06
C LYS A 49 0.21 21.90 -25.80
N LYS A 50 -0.68 22.91 -25.92
CA LYS A 50 -2.12 22.72 -25.76
C LYS A 50 -2.58 21.55 -26.63
N ASP A 51 -3.46 20.72 -26.08
CA ASP A 51 -3.98 19.57 -26.81
C ASP A 51 -4.71 20.02 -28.06
N LYS A 52 -4.48 19.31 -29.16
CA LYS A 52 -5.06 19.64 -30.45
C LYS A 52 -6.59 19.61 -30.44
N GLU A 53 -7.19 18.69 -29.69
CA GLU A 53 -8.65 18.60 -29.54
C GLU A 53 -9.22 19.84 -28.83
N ILE A 54 -8.56 20.28 -27.77
CA ILE A 54 -8.91 21.53 -27.07
C ILE A 54 -8.78 22.71 -28.04
N ALA A 55 -7.70 22.77 -28.82
CA ALA A 55 -7.51 23.84 -29.80
C ALA A 55 -8.57 23.84 -30.92
N ILE A 56 -9.05 22.66 -31.37
CA ILE A 56 -10.15 22.57 -32.35
C ILE A 56 -11.47 23.01 -31.71
N HIS A 57 -11.72 22.61 -30.47
CA HIS A 57 -12.92 23.01 -29.74
C HIS A 57 -12.96 24.52 -29.53
N ASP A 58 -11.83 25.13 -29.13
CA ASP A 58 -11.70 26.58 -29.00
C ASP A 58 -12.03 27.30 -30.31
N LYS A 59 -11.52 26.81 -31.45
CA LYS A 59 -11.86 27.36 -32.78
C LYS A 59 -13.35 27.20 -33.12
N LYS A 60 -13.99 26.08 -32.78
CA LYS A 60 -15.44 25.90 -32.97
C LYS A 60 -16.24 26.89 -32.11
N ARG A 61 -15.80 27.11 -30.86
CA ARG A 61 -16.39 28.11 -29.96
C ARG A 61 -16.25 29.52 -30.52
N GLU A 62 -15.09 29.86 -31.09
CA GLU A 62 -14.88 31.15 -31.78
C GLU A 62 -15.86 31.34 -32.96
N ILE A 63 -16.20 30.28 -33.69
CA ILE A 63 -17.21 30.35 -34.76
C ILE A 63 -18.59 30.66 -34.18
N GLU A 64 -19.02 29.95 -33.13
CA GLU A 64 -20.33 30.22 -32.52
C GLU A 64 -20.41 31.60 -31.87
N ILE A 65 -19.32 32.09 -31.29
CA ILE A 65 -19.25 33.48 -30.79
C ILE A 65 -19.50 34.46 -31.93
N LYS A 66 -18.85 34.29 -33.09
CA LYS A 66 -19.08 35.15 -34.26
C LYS A 66 -20.52 35.04 -34.80
N CYS A 67 -21.13 33.87 -34.73
CA CYS A 67 -22.54 33.68 -35.09
C CYS A 67 -23.46 34.48 -34.16
N ILE A 68 -23.20 34.43 -32.85
CA ILE A 68 -23.96 35.19 -31.83
C ILE A 68 -23.75 36.69 -32.01
N GLU A 69 -22.51 37.15 -32.20
CA GLU A 69 -22.20 38.56 -32.48
C GLU A 69 -22.97 39.07 -33.72
N LEU A 70 -23.01 38.27 -34.80
CA LEU A 70 -23.79 38.63 -35.99
C LEU A 70 -25.30 38.66 -35.72
N GLN A 71 -25.81 37.72 -34.91
CA GLN A 71 -27.21 37.69 -34.53
C GLN A 71 -27.58 38.96 -33.77
N ASP A 72 -26.83 39.30 -32.71
CA ASP A 72 -27.03 40.50 -31.88
C ASP A 72 -27.02 41.76 -32.76
N GLU A 73 -26.06 41.87 -33.69
CA GLU A 73 -25.97 43.00 -34.62
C GLU A 73 -27.20 43.14 -35.55
N LEU A 74 -27.79 42.03 -35.99
CA LEU A 74 -28.96 42.06 -36.89
C LEU A 74 -30.26 42.30 -36.13
N GLU A 75 -30.35 41.83 -34.88
CA GLU A 75 -31.46 42.14 -33.97
C GLU A 75 -31.48 43.62 -33.61
N GLU A 76 -30.32 44.23 -33.29
CA GLU A 76 -30.21 45.68 -33.05
C GLU A 76 -30.62 46.52 -34.27
N LYS A 77 -30.37 46.01 -35.49
CA LYS A 77 -30.80 46.64 -36.75
C LYS A 77 -32.29 46.44 -37.05
N GLY A 78 -33.00 45.63 -36.26
CA GLY A 78 -34.43 45.37 -36.41
C GLY A 78 -34.78 44.51 -37.62
N GLU A 79 -33.88 43.61 -38.05
CA GLU A 79 -34.20 42.67 -39.12
C GLU A 79 -35.20 41.59 -38.68
N LYS A 80 -35.87 40.95 -39.64
CA LYS A 80 -36.82 39.87 -39.35
C LYS A 80 -36.06 38.60 -38.93
N GLU A 81 -36.59 37.89 -37.94
CA GLU A 81 -36.02 36.65 -37.40
C GLU A 81 -35.63 35.62 -38.49
N GLU A 82 -36.49 35.43 -39.51
CA GLU A 82 -36.22 34.50 -40.63
C GLU A 82 -34.93 34.88 -41.40
N ILE A 83 -34.70 36.17 -41.63
CA ILE A 83 -33.56 36.67 -42.39
C ILE A 83 -32.28 36.60 -41.53
N ILE A 84 -32.42 36.87 -40.23
CA ILE A 84 -31.34 36.74 -39.25
C ILE A 84 -30.84 35.30 -39.24
N GLN A 85 -31.75 34.34 -39.13
CA GLN A 85 -31.42 32.93 -39.08
C GLN A 85 -30.73 32.45 -40.35
N GLU A 86 -31.24 32.82 -41.53
CA GLU A 86 -30.58 32.51 -42.80
C GLU A 86 -29.15 33.07 -42.89
N LYS A 87 -28.93 34.30 -42.41
CA LYS A 87 -27.60 34.94 -42.46
C LYS A 87 -26.62 34.28 -41.50
N VAL A 88 -27.08 33.95 -40.29
CA VAL A 88 -26.29 33.24 -39.27
C VAL A 88 -25.95 31.83 -39.74
N ASP A 89 -26.89 31.10 -40.31
CA ASP A 89 -26.64 29.74 -40.82
C ASP A 89 -25.65 29.77 -41.99
N LYS A 90 -25.78 30.73 -42.93
CA LYS A 90 -24.80 30.93 -44.00
C LYS A 90 -23.39 31.26 -43.45
N LEU A 91 -23.29 32.05 -42.38
CA LEU A 91 -22.01 32.36 -41.73
C LEU A 91 -21.42 31.11 -41.06
N ARG A 92 -22.25 30.36 -40.32
CA ARG A 92 -21.86 29.11 -39.65
C ARG A 92 -21.34 28.10 -40.66
N GLU A 93 -22.03 27.89 -41.77
CA GLU A 93 -21.58 26.97 -42.83
C GLU A 93 -20.24 27.39 -43.44
N LYS A 94 -20.05 28.68 -43.73
CA LYS A 94 -18.80 29.20 -44.30
C LYS A 94 -17.61 28.99 -43.36
N LEU A 95 -17.75 29.41 -42.11
CA LEU A 95 -16.68 29.33 -41.13
C LEU A 95 -16.37 27.89 -40.73
N THR A 96 -17.38 27.02 -40.63
CA THR A 96 -17.16 25.60 -40.38
C THR A 96 -16.51 24.88 -41.57
N ALA A 97 -16.83 25.26 -42.80
CA ALA A 97 -16.17 24.74 -43.99
C ALA A 97 -14.69 25.18 -44.06
N GLU A 98 -14.38 26.44 -43.73
CA GLU A 98 -13.01 26.95 -43.64
C GLU A 98 -12.20 26.26 -42.51
N LEU A 99 -12.84 26.00 -41.37
CA LEU A 99 -12.24 25.22 -40.30
C LEU A 99 -11.88 23.80 -40.79
N LYS A 100 -12.85 23.12 -41.44
CA LYS A 100 -12.65 21.76 -41.97
C LYS A 100 -11.58 21.71 -43.06
N SER A 101 -11.47 22.73 -43.91
CA SER A 101 -10.42 22.78 -44.94
C SER A 101 -9.03 23.05 -44.35
N SER A 102 -8.95 23.84 -43.27
CA SER A 102 -7.69 24.09 -42.56
C SER A 102 -7.21 22.88 -41.73
N LEU A 103 -8.13 22.04 -41.26
CA LEU A 103 -7.83 20.80 -40.55
C LEU A 103 -7.56 19.69 -41.57
N ASN A 104 -6.30 19.47 -41.91
CA ASN A 104 -5.91 18.35 -42.78
C ASN A 104 -6.12 17.00 -42.06
N LYS A 105 -6.31 15.92 -42.82
CA LYS A 105 -6.33 14.53 -42.28
C LYS A 105 -5.14 14.20 -41.37
N LYS A 106 -3.97 14.81 -41.65
CA LYS A 106 -2.76 14.69 -40.82
C LYS A 106 -2.92 15.24 -39.40
N ASP A 107 -3.84 16.17 -39.17
CA ASP A 107 -4.11 16.69 -37.82
C ASP A 107 -5.04 15.78 -37.03
N GLU A 108 -5.98 15.11 -37.70
CA GLU A 108 -6.84 14.08 -37.10
C GLU A 108 -6.01 12.86 -36.65
N GLU A 109 -5.14 12.33 -37.53
CA GLU A 109 -4.23 11.22 -37.19
C GLU A 109 -3.34 11.57 -35.98
N LYS A 110 -2.78 12.79 -35.96
CA LYS A 110 -1.98 13.26 -34.82
C LYS A 110 -2.80 13.44 -33.54
N ILE A 111 -4.10 13.72 -33.61
CA ILE A 111 -4.95 13.79 -32.42
C ILE A 111 -5.15 12.39 -31.85
N GLU A 112 -5.39 11.40 -32.71
CA GLU A 112 -5.57 10.01 -32.31
C GLU A 112 -4.28 9.41 -31.73
N GLU A 113 -3.12 9.72 -32.31
CA GLU A 113 -1.81 9.42 -31.73
C GLU A 113 -1.63 10.08 -30.35
N LEU A 114 -2.03 11.34 -30.18
CA LEU A 114 -1.93 12.02 -28.88
C LEU A 114 -2.89 11.42 -27.84
N LYS A 115 -4.09 11.01 -28.25
CA LYS A 115 -5.06 10.33 -27.38
C LYS A 115 -4.51 8.99 -26.90
N SER A 116 -4.04 8.15 -27.82
CA SER A 116 -3.42 6.87 -27.46
C SER A 116 -2.18 7.03 -26.57
N LEU A 117 -1.34 8.03 -26.82
CA LEU A 117 -0.20 8.34 -25.94
C LEU A 117 -0.63 8.76 -24.53
N LYS A 118 -1.69 9.56 -24.41
CA LYS A 118 -2.25 9.95 -23.12
C LYS A 118 -2.92 8.79 -22.40
N GLU A 119 -3.61 7.92 -23.12
CA GLU A 119 -4.16 6.68 -22.55
C GLU A 119 -3.02 5.84 -21.97
N ILE A 120 -1.92 5.67 -22.72
CA ILE A 120 -0.74 4.96 -22.22
C ILE A 120 -0.12 5.66 -20.99
N GLU A 121 -0.03 7.00 -20.99
CA GLU A 121 0.46 7.77 -19.83
C GLU A 121 -0.46 7.57 -18.62
N ASN A 122 -1.77 7.64 -18.80
CA ASN A 122 -2.77 7.43 -17.76
C ASN A 122 -2.72 6.01 -17.20
N LYS A 123 -2.58 4.99 -18.06
CA LYS A 123 -2.40 3.59 -17.62
C LYS A 123 -1.17 3.42 -16.75
N LYS A 124 -0.03 4.00 -17.15
CA LYS A 124 1.20 4.00 -16.34
C LYS A 124 1.01 4.68 -14.98
N VAL A 125 0.27 5.78 -14.94
CA VAL A 125 -0.04 6.49 -13.70
C VAL A 125 -1.00 5.69 -12.82
N MET A 126 -2.01 5.04 -13.41
CA MET A 126 -2.92 4.15 -12.70
C MET A 126 -2.18 2.98 -12.05
N ASP A 127 -1.30 2.32 -12.79
CA ASP A 127 -0.44 1.25 -12.27
C ASP A 127 0.43 1.74 -11.11
N ALA A 128 1.05 2.91 -11.26
CA ALA A 128 1.90 3.50 -10.21
C ALA A 128 1.11 3.86 -8.93
N LEU A 129 -0.16 4.23 -9.07
CA LEU A 129 -1.07 4.53 -7.95
C LEU A 129 -1.78 3.27 -7.40
N GLY A 130 -1.56 2.10 -8.01
CA GLY A 130 -2.23 0.86 -7.63
C GLY A 130 -3.73 0.85 -7.93
N ILE A 131 -4.18 1.65 -8.90
CA ILE A 131 -5.55 1.66 -9.39
C ILE A 131 -5.66 0.59 -10.47
N LYS A 132 -6.50 -0.41 -10.27
CA LYS A 132 -6.71 -1.48 -11.27
C LYS A 132 -7.63 -0.97 -12.38
N GLU A 133 -7.27 -1.21 -13.64
CA GLU A 133 -8.09 -0.87 -14.81
C GLU A 133 -9.49 -1.51 -14.74
N ASP A 134 -9.58 -2.79 -14.34
CA ASP A 134 -10.85 -3.53 -14.29
C ASP A 134 -11.85 -2.99 -13.23
N GLU A 135 -11.34 -2.34 -12.19
CA GLU A 135 -12.17 -1.76 -11.12
C GLU A 135 -12.37 -0.24 -11.29
N PHE A 136 -11.71 0.37 -12.28
CA PHE A 136 -11.74 1.82 -12.48
C PHE A 136 -12.95 2.20 -13.32
N ILE A 137 -13.85 2.96 -12.72
CA ILE A 137 -15.03 3.53 -13.38
C ILE A 137 -14.89 5.05 -13.30
N GLU A 138 -14.89 5.71 -14.45
CA GLU A 138 -14.79 7.17 -14.52
C GLU A 138 -15.96 7.82 -13.78
N GLY A 139 -15.69 8.82 -12.96
CA GLY A 139 -16.70 9.51 -12.14
C GLY A 139 -17.24 8.74 -10.93
N ALA A 140 -16.88 7.46 -10.74
CA ALA A 140 -17.32 6.67 -9.60
C ALA A 140 -16.76 7.17 -8.25
N SER A 141 -15.67 7.94 -8.28
CA SER A 141 -15.14 8.65 -7.11
C SER A 141 -16.02 9.83 -6.66
N LEU A 142 -16.90 10.36 -7.52
CA LEU A 142 -17.81 11.45 -7.14
C LEU A 142 -19.20 10.92 -6.77
N ASN A 143 -19.51 9.67 -7.11
CA ASN A 143 -20.77 9.04 -6.74
C ASN A 143 -20.72 8.54 -5.28
N ARG A 144 -21.44 9.24 -4.40
CA ARG A 144 -21.51 8.95 -2.97
C ARG A 144 -22.05 7.56 -2.67
N GLU A 145 -23.10 7.13 -3.36
CA GLU A 145 -23.73 5.82 -3.13
C GLU A 145 -22.77 4.68 -3.48
N TYR A 146 -22.08 4.82 -4.63
CA TYR A 146 -21.07 3.85 -5.05
C TYR A 146 -19.91 3.74 -4.06
N GLN A 147 -19.44 4.88 -3.51
CA GLN A 147 -18.42 4.86 -2.47
C GLN A 147 -18.89 4.20 -1.17
N GLU A 148 -20.13 4.45 -0.75
CA GLU A 148 -20.71 3.85 0.45
C GLU A 148 -20.83 2.33 0.30
N LEU A 149 -21.27 1.83 -0.85
CA LEU A 149 -21.30 0.40 -1.17
C LEU A 149 -19.91 -0.23 -1.12
N LYS A 150 -18.91 0.36 -1.80
CA LYS A 150 -17.53 -0.15 -1.80
C LYS A 150 -16.92 -0.17 -0.39
N LYS A 151 -17.29 0.80 0.45
CA LYS A 151 -16.87 0.84 1.86
C LYS A 151 -17.52 -0.27 2.69
N GLN A 152 -18.82 -0.53 2.49
CA GLN A 152 -19.53 -1.61 3.16
C GLN A 152 -18.96 -2.98 2.76
N GLU A 153 -18.69 -3.22 1.48
CA GLU A 153 -18.04 -4.44 1.01
C GLU A 153 -16.68 -4.67 1.67
N ARG A 154 -15.86 -3.62 1.75
CA ARG A 154 -14.54 -3.68 2.43
C ARG A 154 -14.65 -4.00 3.92
N ILE A 155 -15.70 -3.51 4.59
CA ILE A 155 -15.97 -3.82 6.01
C ILE A 155 -16.37 -5.29 6.14
N LEU A 156 -17.30 -5.76 5.31
CA LEU A 156 -17.77 -7.15 5.32
C LEU A 156 -16.64 -8.14 5.01
N GLU A 157 -15.78 -7.83 4.04
CA GLU A 157 -14.60 -8.64 3.70
C GLU A 157 -13.62 -8.71 4.87
N ARG A 158 -13.38 -7.59 5.56
CA ARG A 158 -12.53 -7.56 6.75
C ARG A 158 -13.11 -8.40 7.88
N GLN A 159 -14.42 -8.29 8.15
CA GLN A 159 -15.11 -9.07 9.17
C GLN A 159 -15.00 -10.58 8.88
N LYS A 160 -15.30 -11.01 7.65
CA LYS A 160 -15.14 -12.42 7.24
C LYS A 160 -13.71 -12.91 7.42
N ARG A 161 -12.71 -12.09 7.08
CA ARG A 161 -11.29 -12.44 7.24
C ARG A 161 -10.86 -12.53 8.71
N GLU A 162 -11.43 -11.70 9.58
CA GLU A 162 -11.19 -11.76 11.03
C GLU A 162 -11.86 -12.99 11.65
N GLU A 163 -13.09 -13.30 11.25
CA GLU A 163 -13.80 -14.52 11.65
C GLU A 163 -13.03 -15.78 11.25
N GLU A 164 -12.54 -15.87 10.01
CA GLU A 164 -11.73 -17.01 9.55
C GLU A 164 -10.44 -17.15 10.36
N ARG A 165 -9.79 -16.02 10.70
CA ARG A 165 -8.59 -16.02 11.54
C ARG A 165 -8.89 -16.47 12.96
N GLU A 166 -10.01 -16.04 13.54
CA GLU A 166 -10.45 -16.50 14.85
C GLU A 166 -10.78 -17.99 14.86
N GLU A 167 -11.47 -18.49 13.84
CA GLU A 167 -11.76 -19.92 13.72
C GLU A 167 -10.48 -20.74 13.61
N ARG A 168 -9.51 -20.30 12.80
CA ARG A 168 -8.19 -20.95 12.71
C ARG A 168 -7.48 -20.97 14.06
N ARG A 169 -7.49 -19.85 14.80
CA ARG A 169 -6.93 -19.77 16.16
C ARG A 169 -7.62 -20.72 17.14
N LYS A 170 -8.96 -20.75 17.16
CA LYS A 170 -9.74 -21.66 18.02
C LYS A 170 -9.48 -23.14 17.69
N LYS A 171 -9.35 -23.49 16.40
CA LYS A 171 -8.99 -24.85 15.95
C LYS A 171 -7.57 -25.23 16.39
N GLU A 172 -6.61 -24.32 16.25
CA GLU A 172 -5.22 -24.55 16.68
C GLU A 172 -5.11 -24.69 18.21
N GLU A 173 -5.82 -23.86 18.96
CA GLU A 173 -5.85 -23.93 20.43
C GLU A 173 -6.46 -25.24 20.91
N LYS A 174 -7.59 -25.68 20.32
CA LYS A 174 -8.19 -27.00 20.60
C LYS A 174 -7.21 -28.14 20.31
N ARG A 175 -6.46 -28.05 19.20
CA ARG A 175 -5.44 -29.05 18.85
C ARG A 175 -4.29 -29.08 19.86
N ARG A 176 -3.77 -27.90 20.24
CA ARG A 176 -2.72 -27.79 21.29
C ARG A 176 -3.19 -28.29 22.64
N LYS A 177 -4.46 -28.06 23.01
CA LYS A 177 -5.04 -28.57 24.26
C LYS A 177 -5.11 -30.10 24.25
N ARG A 178 -5.63 -30.70 23.18
CA ARG A 178 -5.65 -32.16 23.01
C ARG A 178 -4.25 -32.77 23.09
N GLU A 179 -3.27 -32.15 22.42
CA GLU A 179 -1.88 -32.61 22.45
C GLU A 179 -1.26 -32.52 23.87
N ARG A 180 -1.61 -31.49 24.65
CA ARG A 180 -1.18 -31.39 26.06
C ARG A 180 -1.82 -32.47 26.92
N GLU A 181 -3.13 -32.68 26.78
CA GLU A 181 -3.87 -33.73 27.51
C GLU A 181 -3.32 -35.13 27.21
N ASP A 182 -2.98 -35.42 25.95
CA ASP A 182 -2.42 -36.70 25.55
C ASP A 182 -1.00 -36.90 26.11
N ARG A 183 -0.15 -35.84 26.07
CA ARG A 183 1.18 -35.87 26.71
C ARG A 183 1.11 -36.07 28.23
N GLU A 184 0.11 -35.49 28.90
CA GLU A 184 -0.09 -35.69 30.34
C GLU A 184 -0.54 -37.13 30.65
N ARG A 185 -1.46 -37.69 29.85
CA ARG A 185 -1.87 -39.10 29.97
C ARG A 185 -0.71 -40.07 29.76
N ASP A 186 0.18 -39.80 28.80
CA ASP A 186 1.35 -40.64 28.58
C ASP A 186 2.34 -40.56 29.76
N ARG A 187 2.58 -39.36 30.31
CA ARG A 187 3.40 -39.20 31.52
C ARG A 187 2.82 -39.91 32.75
N GLU A 188 1.49 -39.90 32.90
CA GLU A 188 0.82 -40.60 33.99
C GLU A 188 0.98 -42.12 33.85
N ARG A 189 0.80 -42.66 32.64
CA ARG A 189 1.04 -44.08 32.35
C ARG A 189 2.47 -44.51 32.65
N ASP A 190 3.46 -43.67 32.32
CA ASP A 190 4.86 -43.98 32.62
C ASP A 190 5.16 -43.97 34.11
N ARG A 191 4.60 -43.02 34.88
CA ARG A 191 4.69 -43.02 36.35
C ARG A 191 4.06 -44.27 36.97
N ASP A 192 2.91 -44.71 36.48
CA ASP A 192 2.25 -45.91 37.00
C ASP A 192 3.03 -47.19 36.68
N ARG A 193 3.70 -47.25 35.52
CA ARG A 193 4.65 -48.33 35.20
C ARG A 193 5.84 -48.34 36.14
N GLU A 194 6.41 -47.18 36.47
CA GLU A 194 7.51 -47.05 37.43
C GLU A 194 7.09 -47.53 38.84
N ARG A 195 5.91 -47.10 39.33
CA ARG A 195 5.38 -47.58 40.62
C ARG A 195 5.24 -49.10 40.65
N HIS A 196 4.65 -49.69 39.61
CA HIS A 196 4.53 -51.15 39.50
C HIS A 196 5.88 -51.86 39.45
N HIS A 197 6.89 -51.24 38.82
CA HIS A 197 8.25 -51.78 38.79
C HIS A 197 8.91 -51.73 40.17
N GLU A 198 8.74 -50.64 40.93
CA GLU A 198 9.24 -50.52 42.29
C GLU A 198 8.58 -51.53 43.24
N ASP A 199 7.26 -51.70 43.15
CA ASP A 199 6.54 -52.67 43.98
C ASP A 199 6.99 -54.11 43.70
N ARG A 200 7.23 -54.45 42.43
CA ARG A 200 7.81 -55.75 42.05
C ARG A 200 9.23 -55.93 42.59
N ARG A 201 10.07 -54.90 42.55
CA ARG A 201 11.44 -54.95 43.11
C ARG A 201 11.41 -55.18 44.62
N LYS A 202 10.60 -54.41 45.36
CA LYS A 202 10.43 -54.59 46.82
C LYS A 202 9.98 -56.00 47.16
N HIS A 203 9.00 -56.52 46.42
CA HIS A 203 8.50 -57.88 46.65
C HIS A 203 9.54 -58.97 46.33
N SER A 204 10.44 -58.73 45.38
CA SER A 204 11.58 -59.63 45.12
C SER A 204 12.61 -59.58 46.25
N ASP A 205 13.00 -58.39 46.69
CA ASP A 205 13.95 -58.20 47.80
C ASP A 205 13.44 -58.84 49.10
N ASP A 206 12.13 -58.73 49.38
CA ASP A 206 11.52 -59.38 50.55
C ASP A 206 11.54 -60.91 50.44
N ARG A 207 11.34 -61.48 49.23
CA ARG A 207 11.47 -62.92 49.01
C ARG A 207 12.91 -63.40 49.18
N ASP A 208 13.87 -62.65 48.65
CA ASP A 208 15.29 -62.99 48.74
C ASP A 208 15.77 -62.94 50.19
N ARG A 209 15.38 -61.91 50.96
CA ARG A 209 15.62 -61.85 52.41
C ARG A 209 15.03 -63.05 53.15
N HIS A 210 13.78 -63.42 52.85
CA HIS A 210 13.12 -64.56 53.49
C HIS A 210 13.78 -65.91 53.12
N HIS A 211 14.31 -66.03 51.89
CA HIS A 211 15.06 -67.21 51.47
C HIS A 211 16.43 -67.31 52.16
N ASP A 212 17.15 -66.19 52.30
CA ASP A 212 18.42 -66.13 53.02
C ASP A 212 18.27 -66.43 54.52
N GLU A 213 17.20 -65.95 55.14
CA GLU A 213 16.89 -66.25 56.54
C GLU A 213 16.61 -67.75 56.75
N LYS A 214 15.89 -68.39 55.81
CA LYS A 214 15.69 -69.86 55.82
C LYS A 214 16.98 -70.64 55.64
N ARG A 215 17.89 -70.20 54.76
CA ARG A 215 19.21 -70.81 54.58
C ARG A 215 20.08 -70.69 55.83
N ARG A 216 20.07 -69.52 56.47
CA ARG A 216 20.79 -69.31 57.75
C ARG A 216 20.26 -70.22 58.85
N ARG A 217 18.94 -70.39 58.98
CA ARG A 217 18.36 -71.34 59.95
C ARG A 217 18.76 -72.80 59.69
N HIS A 218 18.91 -73.20 58.43
CA HIS A 218 19.36 -74.56 58.07
C HIS A 218 20.86 -74.82 58.36
N HIS A 219 21.71 -73.79 58.35
CA HIS A 219 23.15 -73.94 58.62
C HIS A 219 23.47 -74.18 60.11
N TYR A 220 22.55 -73.85 61.03
CA TYR A 220 22.72 -74.04 62.47
C TYR A 220 22.28 -75.42 62.99
N HIS A 221 21.90 -76.37 62.13
CA HIS A 221 21.40 -77.70 62.52
C HIS A 221 22.24 -78.86 61.93
N ARG A 222 23.56 -78.66 61.79
CA ARG A 222 24.49 -79.74 61.45
C ARG A 222 25.61 -79.84 62.46
#